data_AF-A0A949H192-F1
#
_entry.id   AF-A0A949H192-F1
#
_cell.length_a   1.000
_cell.length_b   1.000
_cell.length_c   1.000
_cell.angle_alpha   90.00
_cell.angle_beta   90.00
_cell.angle_gamma   90.00
#
_symmetry.space_group_name_H-M   'P 1'
#
loop_
_entity.id
_entity.type
_entity.pdbx_description
1 polymer ?
#
loop_
_entity_poly.entity_id
_entity_poly.type
_entity_poly.pdbx_seq_one_letter_code
_entity_poly.pdbx_strand_id
1 'polypeptide(L)' 'MLTMILAHQGGWDEALLVLIPIGLFAAILALATRRAKRIQAERAETASERPVGDGSAD' A
#
# COMPACT_ATOMS: atom_id res chain seq x y z
N MET A 1 26.88 -6.11 31.15
CA MET A 1 27.47 -4.87 30.58
C MET A 1 27.42 -4.93 29.05
N LEU A 2 26.23 -4.94 28.44
CA LEU A 2 26.10 -4.97 26.96
C LEU A 2 24.76 -4.43 26.43
N THR A 3 23.89 -3.91 27.31
CA THR A 3 22.53 -3.51 26.93
C THR A 3 22.39 -2.00 26.65
N MET A 4 23.42 -1.21 26.95
CA MET A 4 23.28 0.25 27.03
C MET A 4 23.63 1.00 25.74
N ILE A 5 24.26 0.33 24.75
CA ILE A 5 24.71 0.98 23.50
C ILE A 5 23.58 1.09 22.46
N LEU A 6 22.48 0.34 22.59
CA LEU A 6 21.36 0.42 21.64
C LEU A 6 20.49 1.68 21.82
N ALA A 7 20.61 2.36 22.96
CA ALA A 7 19.77 3.50 23.32
C ALA A 7 20.51 4.84 23.34
N HIS A 8 21.80 4.89 22.97
CA HIS A 8 22.67 6.01 23.35
C HIS A 8 23.24 6.91 22.22
N GLN A 9 22.94 6.72 20.93
CA GLN A 9 23.56 7.54 19.85
C GLN A 9 22.61 8.01 18.72
N GLY A 10 21.31 7.85 18.87
CA GLY A 10 20.34 8.22 17.84
C GLY A 10 19.07 7.45 18.10
N GLY A 11 18.45 7.76 19.25
CA GLY A 11 17.45 6.90 19.86
C GLY A 11 16.33 6.53 18.91
N TRP A 12 15.63 5.44 19.22
CA TRP A 12 14.40 5.07 18.52
C TRP A 12 13.35 6.20 18.52
N ASP A 13 13.49 7.19 19.40
CA ASP A 13 12.71 8.43 19.43
C ASP A 13 12.90 9.28 18.16
N GLU A 14 14.13 9.41 17.65
CA GLU A 14 14.39 10.14 16.40
C GLU A 14 13.75 9.43 15.20
N ALA A 15 13.83 8.10 15.17
CA ALA A 15 13.16 7.29 14.17
C ALA A 15 11.64 7.44 14.28
N LEU A 16 11.07 7.47 15.49
CA LEU A 16 9.64 7.71 15.71
C LEU A 16 9.21 9.09 15.18
N LEU A 17 9.98 10.13 15.46
CA LEU A 17 9.72 11.49 15.00
C LEU A 17 9.74 11.61 13.47
N VAL A 18 10.55 10.81 12.78
CA VAL A 18 10.59 10.73 11.31
C VAL A 18 9.50 9.81 10.75
N LEU A 19 9.20 8.71 11.44
CA LEU A 19 8.19 7.73 11.01
C LEU A 19 6.77 8.31 11.10
N ILE A 20 6.52 9.25 12.01
CA ILE A 20 5.22 9.93 12.16
C ILE A 20 4.82 10.68 10.87
N PRO A 21 5.59 11.66 10.36
CA PRO A 21 5.22 12.37 9.14
C PRO A 21 5.23 11.46 7.91
N ILE A 22 6.18 10.53 7.80
CA ILE A 22 6.21 9.55 6.69
C ILE A 22 4.95 8.67 6.72
N GLY A 23 4.59 8.17 7.90
CA GLY A 23 3.39 7.37 8.13
C GLY A 23 2.12 8.16 7.81
N LEU A 24 2.08 9.45 8.14
CA LEU A 24 0.96 10.33 7.80
C LEU A 24 0.77 10.46 6.29
N PHE A 25 1.84 10.80 5.55
CA PHE A 25 1.78 10.89 4.09
C PHE A 25 1.44 9.55 3.44
N ALA A 26 2.06 8.46 3.90
CA ALA A 26 1.79 7.11 3.41
C ALA A 26 0.33 6.71 3.66
N ALA A 27 -0.24 7.03 4.83
CA ALA A 27 -1.62 6.73 5.17
C ALA A 27 -2.60 7.49 4.26
N ILE A 28 -2.36 8.78 4.01
CA ILE A 28 -3.17 9.60 3.10
C ILE A 28 -3.13 9.01 1.68
N LEU A 29 -1.93 8.67 1.21
CA LEU A 29 -1.74 8.13 -0.14
C LEU A 29 -2.35 6.72 -0.28
N ALA A 30 -2.25 5.90 0.76
CA ALA A 30 -2.87 4.58 0.82
C ALA A 30 -4.40 4.69 0.83
N LEU A 31 -4.97 5.66 1.54
CA LEU A 31 -6.41 5.90 1.58
C LEU A 31 -6.94 6.35 0.21
N ALA A 32 -6.22 7.25 -0.46
CA ALA A 32 -6.54 7.67 -1.83
C ALA A 32 -6.44 6.50 -2.82
N THR A 33 -5.37 5.71 -2.74
CA THR A 33 -5.16 4.54 -3.60
C THR A 33 -6.21 3.46 -3.36
N ARG A 34 -6.63 3.23 -2.11
CA ARG A 34 -7.72 2.29 -1.77
C ARG A 34 -9.04 2.70 -2.43
N ARG A 35 -9.36 3.99 -2.46
CA ARG A 35 -10.55 4.48 -3.17
C ARG A 35 -10.47 4.21 -4.67
N ALA A 36 -9.32 4.46 -5.29
CA ALA A 36 -9.11 4.17 -6.71
C ALA A 36 -9.19 2.66 -7.03
N LYS A 37 -8.66 1.81 -6.15
CA LYS A 37 -8.68 0.35 -6.32
C LYS A 37 -10.08 -0.25 -6.25
N ARG A 38 -11.01 0.31 -5.46
CA ARG A 38 -12.40 -0.17 -5.42
C ARG A 38 -13.06 -0.12 -6.81
N ILE A 39 -12.82 0.96 -7.56
CA ILE A 39 -13.37 1.13 -8.91
C ILE A 39 -12.71 0.16 -9.92
N GLN A 40 -11.43 -0.16 -9.71
CA GLN A 40 -10.72 -1.12 -10.57
C GLN A 40 -11.09 -2.58 -10.28
N ALA A 41 -11.40 -2.92 -9.01
CA ALA A 41 -11.82 -4.26 -8.63
C ALA A 41 -13.12 -4.67 -9.35
N GLU A 42 -14.11 -3.77 -9.41
CA GLU A 42 -15.39 -4.02 -10.11
C GLU A 42 -15.20 -4.25 -11.64
N ARG A 43 -14.20 -3.59 -12.25
CA ARG A 43 -13.85 -3.79 -13.67
C ARG A 43 -13.04 -5.06 -13.93
N ALA A 44 -12.21 -5.47 -12.98
CA ALA A 44 -11.42 -6.70 -13.11
C ALA A 44 -12.31 -7.95 -13.05
N GLU A 45 -13.35 -7.92 -12.22
CA GLU A 45 -14.34 -8.99 -12.09
C GLU A 45 -15.16 -9.15 -13.38
N THR A 46 -15.67 -8.05 -13.95
CA THR A 46 -16.39 -8.06 -15.25
C THR A 46 -15.51 -8.44 -16.44
N ALA A 47 -14.20 -8.14 -16.41
CA ALA A 47 -13.27 -8.57 -17.45
C ALA A 47 -12.93 -10.06 -17.39
N SER A 48 -12.93 -10.65 -16.20
CA SER A 48 -12.69 -12.09 -15.98
C SER A 48 -13.92 -12.95 -16.26
N GLU A 49 -15.12 -12.38 -16.19
CA GLU A 49 -16.38 -13.07 -16.49
C GLU A 49 -16.79 -13.01 -17.97
N ARG A 50 -16.12 -12.23 -18.83
CA ARG A 50 -16.32 -12.36 -20.28
C ARG A 50 -15.61 -13.62 -20.76
N PRO A 51 -16.35 -14.69 -21.14
CA PRO A 51 -15.72 -15.80 -21.84
C PRO A 51 -15.21 -15.21 -23.15
N VAL A 52 -13.95 -15.51 -23.49
CA VAL A 52 -13.44 -15.28 -24.85
C VAL A 52 -14.25 -16.19 -25.78
N GLY A 53 -15.31 -15.62 -26.33
CA GLY A 53 -16.34 -16.34 -27.03
C GLY A 53 -16.93 -15.47 -28.11
N ASP A 54 -16.13 -15.16 -29.13
CA ASP A 54 -16.46 -15.36 -30.53
C ASP A 54 -15.21 -15.09 -31.38
N GLY A 55 -15.17 -15.66 -32.57
CA GLY A 55 -14.01 -15.56 -33.46
C GLY A 55 -13.76 -16.78 -34.34
N SER A 56 -14.71 -17.71 -34.45
CA SER A 56 -14.83 -18.57 -35.64
C SER A 56 -16.12 -18.16 -36.35
N ALA A 57 -16.01 -17.08 -37.11
CA ALA A 57 -16.85 -16.89 -38.28
C ALA A 57 -16.30 -17.78 -39.40
N ASP A 58 -17.20 -18.28 -40.24
CA ASP A 58 -17.02 -19.22 -41.36
C ASP A 58 -17.24 -20.70 -41.00
#